data_AF-A0A2E3SVF0-F1
#
_entry.id   AF-A0A2E3SVF0-F1
#
_cell.length_a   1.000
_cell.length_b   1.000
_cell.length_c   1.000
_cell.angle_alpha   90.00
_cell.angle_beta   90.00
_cell.angle_gamma   90.00
#
_symmetry.space_group_name_H-M   'P 1'
#
loop_
_entity.id
_entity.type
_entity.pdbx_description
1 polymer ?
#
loop_
_entity_poly.entity_id
_entity_poly.type
_entity_poly.pdbx_seq_one_letter_code
_entity_poly.pdbx_strand_id
1 'polypeptide(L)'
;MLKNYQIYSKKYEYAVFNNFFKKLETKGFVTSELFESIKLLMGNACANKVKKSGLENLHNFIPCEYLPFLVKILQKRIDKFFLHFSVLFAKKKLGLRKNFFVDQSIIYRIHYPFEIGKKSNLKKANYLKLNLDHYKSAKQQIKNSLKNKNLHQIEKRFKEAIKYHRNLPTAVWCHGPHKDTWFGHSYNGINIWYAVAGVTKKNGVILYPSISAKNLKHLRSPNYIAPGQLLPKPIIPAVNNGSLLIFNSETLHATRINTSNTTRIVITTRINPFKPTFYDGTTEAEYPSWFSAQDIEKNIFESPVSFPRKENLKPKKKTKKTPIKSERVFVINKKLPQKEPVYICKSQKIKNNEKILLKFQNRQIILFKSESKFHALSASCPHVGINLIDGFHDKKSIFCPGHGLRFDVKSGFSECKSLRIKIFRIKNISKKLYLIN
;
A
#
# COMPACT_ATOMS: atom_id res chain seq x y z
N MET A 1 22.84 -2.19 -24.93
CA MET A 1 21.71 -1.29 -25.25
C MET A 1 20.69 -1.10 -24.10
N LEU A 2 21.08 -1.10 -22.82
CA LEU A 2 20.17 -0.87 -21.66
C LEU A 2 20.43 0.47 -20.91
N LYS A 3 21.44 1.24 -21.32
CA LYS A 3 21.82 2.51 -20.68
C LYS A 3 20.80 3.65 -20.88
N ASN A 4 19.83 3.51 -21.78
CA ASN A 4 18.93 4.60 -22.18
C ASN A 4 17.50 4.53 -21.58
N TYR A 5 17.14 3.49 -20.83
CA TYR A 5 15.83 3.46 -20.16
C TYR A 5 15.91 4.23 -18.85
N GLN A 6 15.33 5.44 -18.76
CA GLN A 6 15.41 6.27 -17.54
C GLN A 6 15.03 5.54 -16.22
N ILE A 7 14.19 4.50 -16.29
CA ILE A 7 13.75 3.69 -15.14
C ILE A 7 14.72 2.53 -14.81
N TYR A 8 15.50 2.05 -15.80
CA TYR A 8 16.49 0.97 -15.62
C TYR A 8 17.95 1.45 -15.69
N SER A 9 18.20 2.69 -16.12
CA SER A 9 19.51 3.30 -16.31
C SER A 9 20.12 3.85 -15.01
N LYS A 10 19.78 3.26 -13.85
CA LYS A 10 20.17 3.69 -12.49
C LYS A 10 19.71 5.10 -12.08
N LYS A 11 19.08 5.90 -12.95
CA LYS A 11 18.79 7.31 -12.64
C LYS A 11 17.50 7.51 -11.83
N TYR A 12 16.45 6.70 -12.02
CA TYR A 12 15.20 6.82 -11.25
C TYR A 12 14.50 5.47 -10.99
N GLU A 13 14.23 5.13 -9.72
CA GLU A 13 13.42 3.94 -9.35
C GLU A 13 11.90 4.13 -9.55
N TYR A 14 11.46 5.38 -9.79
CA TYR A 14 10.10 5.75 -10.14
C TYR A 14 10.06 7.06 -10.95
N ALA A 15 8.98 7.31 -11.69
CA ALA A 15 8.76 8.55 -12.42
C ALA A 15 7.29 8.97 -12.39
N VAL A 16 7.02 10.29 -12.38
CA VAL A 16 5.67 10.83 -12.52
C VAL A 16 5.52 11.47 -13.89
N PHE A 17 4.53 11.03 -14.66
CA PHE A 17 4.20 11.60 -15.96
C PHE A 17 2.91 12.40 -15.87
N ASN A 18 3.07 13.73 -15.83
CA ASN A 18 1.95 14.67 -15.89
C ASN A 18 1.38 14.81 -17.30
N ASN A 19 2.13 14.42 -18.33
CA ASN A 19 1.66 14.40 -19.71
C ASN A 19 2.10 13.12 -20.44
N PHE A 20 1.20 12.56 -21.23
CA PHE A 20 1.41 11.38 -22.06
C PHE A 20 0.44 11.40 -23.24
N PHE A 21 0.76 10.63 -24.28
CA PHE A 21 -0.05 10.56 -25.49
C PHE A 21 -1.49 10.13 -25.16
N LYS A 22 -2.49 10.85 -25.69
CA LYS A 22 -3.93 10.64 -25.43
C LYS A 22 -4.36 10.79 -23.96
N LYS A 23 -3.67 11.61 -23.17
CA LYS A 23 -4.05 11.88 -21.76
C LYS A 23 -5.50 12.38 -21.62
N LEU A 24 -5.92 13.35 -22.42
CA LEU A 24 -7.27 13.94 -22.31
C LEU A 24 -8.36 12.92 -22.69
N GLU A 25 -8.16 12.18 -23.78
CA GLU A 25 -9.04 11.06 -24.19
C GLU A 25 -9.13 10.01 -23.09
N THR A 26 -7.99 9.56 -22.55
CA THR A 26 -7.93 8.60 -21.43
C THR A 26 -8.69 9.09 -20.22
N LYS A 27 -8.52 10.37 -19.85
CA LYS A 27 -9.25 10.98 -18.74
C LYS A 27 -10.75 11.02 -19.02
N GLY A 28 -11.15 11.46 -20.21
CA GLY A 28 -12.55 11.54 -20.62
C GLY A 28 -13.25 10.18 -20.58
N PHE A 29 -12.66 9.18 -21.24
CA PHE A 29 -13.16 7.81 -21.27
C PHE A 29 -13.32 7.23 -19.86
N VAL A 30 -12.27 7.22 -19.05
CA VAL A 30 -12.31 6.64 -17.70
C VAL A 30 -13.33 7.35 -16.80
N THR A 31 -13.44 8.67 -16.92
CA THR A 31 -14.42 9.45 -16.16
C THR A 31 -15.85 9.11 -16.57
N SER A 32 -16.10 9.02 -17.88
CA SER A 32 -17.40 8.64 -18.44
C SER A 32 -17.81 7.24 -17.95
N GLU A 33 -16.91 6.28 -18.09
CA GLU A 33 -17.15 4.90 -17.68
C GLU A 33 -17.39 4.74 -16.17
N LEU A 34 -16.76 5.57 -15.34
CA LEU A 34 -17.04 5.63 -13.90
C LEU A 34 -18.46 6.11 -13.62
N PHE A 35 -18.91 7.18 -14.27
CA PHE A 35 -20.27 7.68 -14.07
C PHE A 35 -21.33 6.70 -14.57
N GLU A 36 -21.11 6.08 -15.74
CA GLU A 36 -22.03 5.04 -16.23
C GLU A 36 -22.03 3.81 -15.31
N SER A 37 -20.87 3.41 -14.77
CA SER A 37 -20.81 2.32 -13.79
C SER A 37 -21.54 2.64 -12.49
N ILE A 38 -21.45 3.88 -12.01
CA ILE A 38 -22.21 4.36 -10.84
C ILE A 38 -23.70 4.38 -11.15
N LYS A 39 -24.10 4.84 -12.34
CA LYS A 39 -25.51 4.84 -12.78
C LYS A 39 -26.07 3.42 -12.83
N LEU A 40 -25.33 2.46 -13.37
CA LEU A 40 -25.71 1.04 -13.41
C LEU A 40 -25.87 0.43 -12.02
N LEU A 41 -25.08 0.88 -11.04
CA LEU A 41 -25.08 0.33 -9.69
C LEU A 41 -26.09 1.01 -8.75
N MET A 42 -26.20 2.34 -8.83
CA MET A 42 -26.89 3.18 -7.85
C MET A 42 -28.02 4.03 -8.46
N GLY A 43 -28.22 3.98 -9.77
CA GLY A 43 -29.24 4.73 -10.50
C GLY A 43 -28.81 6.16 -10.89
N ASN A 44 -29.60 6.77 -11.79
CA ASN A 44 -29.35 8.09 -12.38
C ASN A 44 -29.20 9.19 -11.34
N ALA A 45 -30.07 9.23 -10.34
CA ALA A 45 -30.06 10.28 -9.33
C ALA A 45 -28.75 10.31 -8.53
N CYS A 46 -28.22 9.13 -8.16
CA CYS A 46 -26.93 9.04 -7.47
C CYS A 46 -25.78 9.46 -8.39
N ALA A 47 -25.74 8.95 -9.62
CA ALA A 47 -24.71 9.29 -10.59
C ALA A 47 -24.64 10.81 -10.87
N ASN A 48 -25.78 11.48 -11.01
CA ASN A 48 -25.85 12.92 -11.21
C ASN A 48 -25.32 13.71 -10.00
N LYS A 49 -25.66 13.28 -8.77
CA LYS A 49 -25.11 13.89 -7.54
C LYS A 49 -23.59 13.74 -7.45
N VAL A 50 -23.05 12.56 -7.77
CA VAL A 50 -21.60 12.33 -7.82
C VAL A 50 -20.95 13.17 -8.93
N LYS A 51 -21.55 13.25 -10.12
CA LYS A 51 -21.05 14.06 -11.24
C LYS A 51 -20.95 15.53 -10.87
N LYS A 52 -21.96 16.09 -10.19
CA LYS A 52 -21.95 17.46 -9.68
C LYS A 52 -20.90 17.67 -8.58
N SER A 53 -20.69 16.68 -7.72
CA SER A 53 -19.77 16.79 -6.57
C SER A 53 -18.31 16.42 -6.85
N GLY A 54 -18.02 15.74 -7.96
CA GLY A 54 -16.70 15.18 -8.27
C GLY A 54 -16.48 13.78 -7.68
N LEU A 55 -15.66 12.97 -8.38
CA LEU A 55 -15.35 11.59 -8.01
C LEU A 55 -14.55 11.48 -6.70
N GLU A 56 -13.79 12.50 -6.35
CA GLU A 56 -13.09 12.62 -5.06
C GLU A 56 -14.06 12.67 -3.86
N ASN A 57 -15.34 12.95 -4.09
CA ASN A 57 -16.38 13.01 -3.06
C ASN A 57 -17.32 11.79 -3.09
N LEU A 58 -16.95 10.71 -3.79
CA LEU A 58 -17.76 9.49 -3.94
C LEU A 58 -18.28 8.93 -2.60
N HIS A 59 -17.49 9.06 -1.54
CA HIS A 59 -17.81 8.57 -0.21
C HIS A 59 -19.03 9.21 0.46
N ASN A 60 -19.48 10.37 -0.04
CA ASN A 60 -20.68 11.04 0.46
C ASN A 60 -21.98 10.45 -0.12
N PHE A 61 -21.89 9.64 -1.18
CA PHE A 61 -23.05 9.19 -1.95
C PHE A 61 -23.19 7.67 -2.03
N ILE A 62 -22.07 6.94 -1.98
CA ILE A 62 -22.05 5.49 -2.14
C ILE A 62 -21.46 4.84 -0.89
N PRO A 63 -22.21 3.98 -0.18
CA PRO A 63 -21.67 3.24 0.96
C PRO A 63 -20.50 2.32 0.57
N CYS A 64 -19.58 2.09 1.50
CA CYS A 64 -18.36 1.30 1.27
C CYS A 64 -18.65 -0.13 0.78
N GLU A 65 -19.78 -0.69 1.22
CA GLU A 65 -20.25 -2.03 0.91
C GLU A 65 -20.51 -2.23 -0.61
N TYR A 66 -20.74 -1.15 -1.34
CA TYR A 66 -21.01 -1.18 -2.79
C TYR A 66 -19.74 -1.10 -3.64
N LEU A 67 -18.59 -0.70 -3.06
CA LEU A 67 -17.33 -0.55 -3.78
C LEU A 67 -16.86 -1.82 -4.51
N PRO A 68 -17.00 -3.04 -3.93
CA PRO A 68 -16.64 -4.27 -4.64
C PRO A 68 -17.43 -4.47 -5.94
N PHE A 69 -18.72 -4.14 -5.93
CA PHE A 69 -19.58 -4.23 -7.13
C PHE A 69 -19.20 -3.18 -8.15
N LEU A 70 -18.92 -1.95 -7.71
CA LEU A 70 -18.46 -0.88 -8.59
C LEU A 70 -17.16 -1.29 -9.30
N VAL A 71 -16.18 -1.83 -8.56
CA VAL A 71 -14.92 -2.34 -9.14
C VAL A 71 -15.18 -3.43 -10.17
N LYS A 72 -16.09 -4.38 -9.90
CA LYS A 72 -16.42 -5.44 -10.85
C LYS A 72 -17.06 -4.92 -12.13
N ILE A 73 -17.93 -3.91 -12.04
CA ILE A 73 -18.51 -3.26 -13.23
C ILE A 73 -17.41 -2.56 -14.03
N LEU A 74 -16.51 -1.83 -13.36
CA LEU A 74 -15.40 -1.14 -14.02
C LEU A 74 -14.49 -2.13 -14.74
N GLN A 75 -14.16 -3.27 -14.14
CA GLN A 75 -13.36 -4.32 -14.79
C GLN A 75 -13.96 -4.73 -16.14
N LYS A 76 -15.26 -5.00 -16.18
CA LYS A 76 -15.95 -5.39 -17.43
C LYS A 76 -15.91 -4.30 -18.50
N ARG A 77 -15.85 -3.03 -18.11
CA ARG A 77 -16.00 -1.89 -19.02
C ARG A 77 -14.67 -1.25 -19.43
N ILE A 78 -13.65 -1.36 -18.59
CA ILE A 78 -12.41 -0.57 -18.70
C ILE A 78 -11.16 -1.44 -18.92
N ASP A 79 -11.18 -2.74 -18.61
CA ASP A 79 -9.96 -3.57 -18.65
C ASP A 79 -9.33 -3.64 -20.03
N LYS A 80 -10.12 -3.92 -21.08
CA LYS A 80 -9.62 -3.95 -22.47
C LYS A 80 -8.99 -2.62 -22.87
N PHE A 81 -9.62 -1.50 -22.51
CA PHE A 81 -9.06 -0.17 -22.74
C PHE A 81 -7.69 -0.01 -22.07
N PHE A 82 -7.53 -0.47 -20.81
CA PHE A 82 -6.24 -0.38 -20.13
C PHE A 82 -5.17 -1.32 -20.70
N LEU A 83 -5.53 -2.46 -21.27
CA LEU A 83 -4.58 -3.32 -22.00
C LEU A 83 -4.03 -2.58 -23.23
N HIS A 84 -4.88 -1.99 -24.08
CA HIS A 84 -4.44 -1.18 -25.22
C HIS A 84 -3.64 0.06 -24.79
N PHE A 85 -4.13 0.77 -23.76
CA PHE A 85 -3.44 1.91 -23.18
C PHE A 85 -2.03 1.55 -22.72
N SER A 86 -1.85 0.38 -22.09
CA SER A 86 -0.55 -0.10 -21.61
C SER A 86 0.44 -0.27 -22.77
N VAL A 87 -0.02 -0.88 -23.86
CA VAL A 87 0.81 -1.07 -25.07
C VAL A 87 1.18 0.27 -25.69
N LEU A 88 0.20 1.15 -25.88
CA LEU A 88 0.40 2.46 -26.48
C LEU A 88 1.37 3.31 -25.65
N PHE A 89 1.18 3.34 -24.33
CA PHE A 89 2.08 4.06 -23.41
C PHE A 89 3.50 3.49 -23.46
N ALA A 90 3.64 2.16 -23.42
CA ALA A 90 4.94 1.51 -23.49
C ALA A 90 5.70 1.81 -24.79
N LYS A 91 5.02 1.78 -25.94
CA LYS A 91 5.63 2.10 -27.25
C LYS A 91 5.96 3.59 -27.37
N LYS A 92 4.98 4.47 -27.13
CA LYS A 92 5.13 5.92 -27.39
C LYS A 92 5.90 6.66 -26.32
N LYS A 93 5.81 6.24 -25.05
CA LYS A 93 6.46 6.94 -23.93
C LYS A 93 7.72 6.25 -23.42
N LEU A 94 7.72 4.91 -23.37
CA LEU A 94 8.88 4.14 -22.87
C LEU A 94 9.79 3.63 -23.99
N GLY A 95 9.39 3.76 -25.26
CA GLY A 95 10.19 3.37 -26.42
C GLY A 95 10.38 1.86 -26.57
N LEU A 96 9.47 1.03 -26.05
CA LEU A 96 9.54 -0.41 -26.24
C LEU A 96 9.19 -0.77 -27.70
N ARG A 97 10.21 -1.11 -28.51
CA ARG A 97 10.05 -1.45 -29.93
C ARG A 97 9.89 -2.95 -30.21
N LYS A 98 10.53 -3.79 -29.39
CA LYS A 98 10.39 -5.26 -29.47
C LYS A 98 9.08 -5.71 -28.83
N ASN A 99 8.64 -6.93 -29.12
CA ASN A 99 7.48 -7.49 -28.42
C ASN A 99 7.74 -7.55 -26.90
N PHE A 100 6.70 -7.31 -26.12
CA PHE A 100 6.70 -7.29 -24.65
C PHE A 100 5.36 -7.80 -24.13
N PHE A 101 5.22 -7.95 -22.81
CA PHE A 101 4.04 -8.54 -22.19
C PHE A 101 3.29 -7.53 -21.32
N VAL A 102 1.97 -7.67 -21.24
CA VAL A 102 1.10 -6.91 -20.35
C VAL A 102 0.39 -7.91 -19.44
N ASP A 103 0.43 -7.63 -18.13
CA ASP A 103 -0.29 -8.43 -17.12
C ASP A 103 -1.78 -8.36 -17.43
N GLN A 104 -2.46 -9.51 -17.50
CA GLN A 104 -3.90 -9.54 -17.78
C GLN A 104 -4.72 -8.82 -16.69
N SER A 105 -4.16 -8.71 -15.48
CA SER A 105 -4.87 -8.21 -14.31
C SER A 105 -4.80 -6.68 -14.24
N ILE A 106 -5.95 -6.03 -14.37
CA ILE A 106 -6.10 -4.60 -14.10
C ILE A 106 -6.63 -4.40 -12.68
N ILE A 107 -5.88 -3.66 -11.87
CA ILE A 107 -6.16 -3.49 -10.44
C ILE A 107 -6.80 -2.13 -10.19
N TYR A 108 -8.01 -2.13 -9.65
CA TYR A 108 -8.73 -0.93 -9.24
C TYR A 108 -8.61 -0.75 -7.73
N ARG A 109 -8.28 0.46 -7.30
CA ARG A 109 -8.22 0.80 -5.87
C ARG A 109 -9.06 2.04 -5.62
N ILE A 110 -10.22 1.84 -4.99
CA ILE A 110 -11.10 2.91 -4.49
C ILE A 110 -10.99 2.91 -2.97
N HIS A 111 -10.30 3.92 -2.42
CA HIS A 111 -10.04 4.01 -0.97
C HIS A 111 -10.71 5.27 -0.42
N TYR A 112 -11.71 5.08 0.42
CA TYR A 112 -12.36 6.18 1.14
C TYR A 112 -11.46 6.73 2.25
N PRO A 113 -11.74 7.95 2.76
CA PRO A 113 -11.15 8.42 4.01
C PRO A 113 -11.27 7.36 5.11
N PHE A 114 -10.19 7.13 5.86
CA PHE A 114 -10.13 6.06 6.85
C PHE A 114 -11.27 6.13 7.89
N GLU A 115 -11.59 7.34 8.35
CA GLU A 115 -12.66 7.59 9.33
C GLU A 115 -14.06 7.18 8.82
N ILE A 116 -14.25 7.17 7.50
CA ILE A 116 -15.48 6.74 6.85
C ILE A 116 -15.43 5.23 6.64
N GLY A 117 -14.37 4.75 5.99
CA GLY A 117 -14.24 3.33 5.64
C GLY A 117 -14.23 2.40 6.85
N LYS A 118 -13.69 2.84 8.00
CA LYS A 118 -13.63 2.03 9.22
C LYS A 118 -15.02 1.74 9.83
N LYS A 119 -16.04 2.49 9.43
CA LYS A 119 -17.44 2.31 9.86
C LYS A 119 -18.19 1.25 9.04
N SER A 120 -17.58 0.75 7.96
CA SER A 120 -18.21 -0.28 7.12
C SER A 120 -18.43 -1.58 7.90
N ASN A 121 -19.56 -2.23 7.64
CA ASN A 121 -19.88 -3.52 8.22
C ASN A 121 -19.27 -4.69 7.43
N LEU A 122 -18.71 -4.42 6.24
CA LEU A 122 -18.19 -5.45 5.35
C LEU A 122 -16.76 -5.89 5.76
N LYS A 123 -16.69 -6.89 6.65
CA LYS A 123 -15.45 -7.60 6.98
C LYS A 123 -15.07 -8.57 5.86
N LYS A 124 -13.83 -9.08 5.90
CA LYS A 124 -13.29 -9.94 4.82
C LYS A 124 -14.14 -11.19 4.60
N ALA A 125 -14.65 -11.79 5.67
CA ALA A 125 -15.46 -12.99 5.54
C ALA A 125 -16.81 -12.73 4.86
N ASN A 126 -17.42 -11.56 5.07
CA ASN A 126 -18.64 -11.16 4.35
C ASN A 126 -18.32 -10.82 2.88
N TYR A 127 -17.22 -10.10 2.65
CA TYR A 127 -16.74 -9.75 1.31
C TYR A 127 -16.57 -10.99 0.43
N LEU A 128 -15.98 -12.07 0.95
CA LEU A 128 -15.73 -13.30 0.19
C LEU A 128 -17.01 -14.03 -0.25
N LYS A 129 -18.17 -13.70 0.34
CA LYS A 129 -19.47 -14.30 -0.01
C LYS A 129 -20.24 -13.51 -1.06
N LEU A 130 -19.76 -12.33 -1.45
CA LEU A 130 -20.48 -11.50 -2.42
C LEU A 130 -20.32 -12.10 -3.82
N ASN A 131 -21.44 -12.36 -4.49
CA ASN A 131 -21.43 -12.59 -5.94
C ASN A 131 -21.39 -11.23 -6.65
N LEU A 132 -20.19 -10.79 -7.01
CA LEU A 132 -19.97 -9.47 -7.60
C LEU A 132 -20.54 -9.33 -9.02
N ASP A 133 -20.75 -10.43 -9.73
CA ASP A 133 -21.37 -10.42 -11.06
C ASP A 133 -22.86 -10.05 -10.99
N HIS A 134 -23.52 -10.28 -9.85
CA HIS A 134 -24.92 -9.92 -9.60
C HIS A 134 -25.06 -8.49 -9.03
N TYR A 135 -24.34 -7.53 -9.60
CA TYR A 135 -24.35 -6.14 -9.11
C TYR A 135 -25.71 -5.44 -9.17
N LYS A 136 -26.62 -5.86 -10.07
CA LYS A 136 -28.00 -5.36 -10.12
C LYS A 136 -28.80 -5.65 -8.84
N SER A 137 -28.42 -6.68 -8.08
CA SER A 137 -28.99 -7.03 -6.78
C SER A 137 -28.03 -6.79 -5.61
N ALA A 138 -27.06 -5.87 -5.77
CA ALA A 138 -26.02 -5.59 -4.77
C ALA A 138 -26.55 -5.40 -3.35
N LYS A 139 -27.66 -4.66 -3.17
CA LYS A 139 -28.31 -4.47 -1.85
C LYS A 139 -28.65 -5.80 -1.18
N GLN A 140 -29.22 -6.74 -1.93
CA GLN A 140 -29.60 -8.07 -1.42
C GLN A 140 -28.36 -8.93 -1.16
N GLN A 141 -27.37 -8.90 -2.06
CA GLN A 141 -26.09 -9.60 -1.87
C GLN A 141 -25.40 -9.15 -0.57
N ILE A 142 -25.34 -7.85 -0.31
CA ILE A 142 -24.79 -7.27 0.92
C ILE A 142 -25.59 -7.76 2.13
N LYS A 143 -26.92 -7.61 2.13
CA LYS A 143 -27.80 -8.04 3.23
C LYS A 143 -27.62 -9.52 3.57
N ASN A 144 -27.58 -10.39 2.55
CA ASN A 144 -27.38 -11.82 2.71
C ASN A 144 -25.99 -12.13 3.30
N SER A 145 -24.95 -11.46 2.82
CA SER A 145 -23.58 -11.67 3.31
C SER A 145 -23.42 -11.30 4.79
N LEU A 146 -24.17 -10.29 5.27
CA LEU A 146 -24.11 -9.80 6.65
C LEU A 146 -24.96 -10.64 7.62
N LYS A 147 -26.07 -11.24 7.16
CA LYS A 147 -26.92 -12.13 7.97
C LYS A 147 -26.27 -13.49 8.25
N ASN A 148 -25.46 -13.97 7.33
CA ASN A 148 -24.93 -15.33 7.39
C ASN A 148 -23.83 -15.46 8.47
N LYS A 149 -24.16 -16.14 9.58
CA LYS A 149 -23.28 -16.42 10.72
C LYS A 149 -22.24 -17.52 10.45
N ASN A 150 -22.41 -18.36 9.43
CA ASN A 150 -21.48 -19.45 9.11
C ASN A 150 -20.22 -18.91 8.41
N LEU A 151 -19.12 -18.79 9.15
CA LEU A 151 -17.83 -18.29 8.66
C LEU A 151 -16.89 -19.43 8.18
N HIS A 152 -17.42 -20.61 7.86
CA HIS A 152 -16.58 -21.77 7.56
C HIS A 152 -15.74 -21.60 6.29
N GLN A 153 -14.51 -22.13 6.37
CA GLN A 153 -13.49 -22.22 5.32
C GLN A 153 -12.95 -20.89 4.75
N ILE A 154 -12.59 -19.95 5.62
CA ILE A 154 -11.66 -18.87 5.20
C ILE A 154 -10.27 -19.49 4.98
N GLU A 155 -9.77 -19.43 3.73
CA GLU A 155 -8.41 -19.86 3.39
C GLU A 155 -7.36 -19.24 4.32
N LYS A 156 -6.27 -19.98 4.60
CA LYS A 156 -5.21 -19.55 5.53
C LYS A 156 -4.66 -18.16 5.22
N ARG A 157 -4.44 -17.82 3.93
CA ARG A 157 -3.96 -16.49 3.50
C ARG A 157 -4.87 -15.36 3.95
N PHE A 158 -6.19 -15.57 3.93
CA PHE A 158 -7.15 -14.57 4.37
C PHE A 158 -7.20 -14.44 5.89
N LYS A 159 -6.98 -15.54 6.64
CA LYS A 159 -6.86 -15.47 8.11
C LYS A 159 -5.67 -14.60 8.54
N GLU A 160 -4.50 -14.79 7.93
CA GLU A 160 -3.32 -13.97 8.22
C GLU A 160 -3.52 -12.51 7.78
N ALA A 161 -4.16 -12.28 6.64
CA ALA A 161 -4.52 -10.92 6.21
C ALA A 161 -5.50 -10.25 7.20
N ILE A 162 -6.51 -10.96 7.71
CA ILE A 162 -7.45 -10.46 8.73
C ILE A 162 -6.70 -10.11 10.01
N LYS A 163 -5.79 -10.98 10.45
CA LYS A 163 -4.95 -10.77 11.64
C LYS A 163 -4.08 -9.53 11.49
N TYR A 164 -3.38 -9.39 10.36
CA TYR A 164 -2.58 -8.21 10.05
C TYR A 164 -3.41 -6.92 10.12
N HIS A 165 -4.63 -6.93 9.57
CA HIS A 165 -5.51 -5.77 9.57
C HIS A 165 -6.33 -5.60 10.86
N ARG A 166 -6.08 -6.41 11.90
CA ARG A 166 -6.82 -6.39 13.18
C ARG A 166 -8.35 -6.42 13.00
N ASN A 167 -8.83 -7.23 12.06
CA ASN A 167 -10.26 -7.37 11.74
C ASN A 167 -10.95 -6.03 11.36
N LEU A 168 -10.20 -5.03 10.88
CA LEU A 168 -10.78 -3.83 10.30
C LEU A 168 -11.61 -4.18 9.04
N PRO A 169 -12.62 -3.38 8.68
CA PRO A 169 -13.38 -3.58 7.45
C PRO A 169 -12.46 -3.57 6.23
N THR A 170 -12.84 -4.34 5.21
CA THR A 170 -12.03 -4.48 3.98
C THR A 170 -11.80 -3.15 3.26
N ALA A 171 -12.73 -2.20 3.38
CA ALA A 171 -12.67 -0.88 2.77
C ALA A 171 -11.47 -0.02 3.24
N VAL A 172 -10.85 -0.35 4.38
CA VAL A 172 -9.67 0.35 4.91
C VAL A 172 -8.40 -0.49 4.89
N TRP A 173 -8.42 -1.66 4.26
CA TRP A 173 -7.24 -2.48 4.14
C TRP A 173 -6.18 -1.78 3.29
N CYS A 174 -4.94 -1.82 3.77
CA CYS A 174 -3.81 -1.17 3.13
C CYS A 174 -2.64 -2.15 3.14
N HIS A 175 -1.94 -2.26 2.01
CA HIS A 175 -0.72 -3.06 1.96
C HIS A 175 0.40 -2.41 2.78
N GLY A 176 1.05 -3.20 3.64
CA GLY A 176 2.34 -2.84 4.23
C GLY A 176 3.47 -2.85 3.19
N PRO A 177 4.71 -2.52 3.58
CA PRO A 177 5.83 -2.46 2.64
C PRO A 177 6.14 -3.83 2.05
N HIS A 178 6.17 -3.90 0.73
CA HIS A 178 6.48 -5.11 -0.02
C HIS A 178 7.14 -4.80 -1.35
N LYS A 179 7.64 -5.85 -2.00
CA LYS A 179 7.90 -5.89 -3.43
C LYS A 179 6.80 -6.70 -4.09
N ASP A 180 6.43 -6.36 -5.32
CA ASP A 180 5.39 -7.10 -6.05
C ASP A 180 5.78 -8.57 -6.27
N THR A 181 7.08 -8.84 -6.45
CA THR A 181 7.60 -10.19 -6.61
C THR A 181 7.39 -11.07 -5.40
N TRP A 182 7.32 -10.48 -4.20
CA TRP A 182 6.95 -11.20 -2.98
C TRP A 182 5.48 -11.64 -3.02
N PHE A 183 4.64 -10.94 -3.76
CA PHE A 183 3.22 -11.29 -4.01
C PHE A 183 3.02 -12.07 -5.31
N GLY A 184 4.08 -12.66 -5.87
CA GLY A 184 3.96 -13.58 -7.01
C GLY A 184 3.93 -12.92 -8.39
N HIS A 185 4.09 -11.59 -8.47
CA HIS A 185 4.31 -10.91 -9.75
C HIS A 185 5.73 -11.13 -10.29
N SER A 186 5.94 -10.79 -11.56
CA SER A 186 7.22 -10.99 -12.23
C SER A 186 8.28 -9.93 -11.88
N TYR A 187 9.54 -10.34 -11.96
CA TYR A 187 10.66 -9.41 -12.03
C TYR A 187 10.61 -8.60 -13.31
N ASN A 188 11.20 -7.40 -13.26
CA ASN A 188 11.25 -6.42 -14.36
C ASN A 188 9.87 -5.85 -14.76
N GLY A 189 8.83 -6.17 -14.00
CA GLY A 189 7.54 -5.51 -14.10
C GLY A 189 7.68 -3.99 -13.90
N ILE A 190 7.04 -3.24 -14.79
CA ILE A 190 6.87 -1.80 -14.69
C ILE A 190 5.40 -1.57 -14.35
N ASN A 191 5.16 -1.10 -13.13
CA ASN A 191 3.83 -0.68 -12.70
C ASN A 191 3.46 0.63 -13.36
N ILE A 192 2.27 0.69 -13.96
CA ILE A 192 1.65 1.90 -14.48
C ILE A 192 0.47 2.23 -13.58
N TRP A 193 0.65 3.20 -12.69
CA TRP A 193 -0.34 3.62 -11.69
C TRP A 193 -1.02 4.91 -12.13
N TYR A 194 -2.27 4.81 -12.59
CA TYR A 194 -3.05 5.93 -13.09
C TYR A 194 -3.91 6.55 -11.99
N ALA A 195 -3.64 7.82 -11.69
CA ALA A 195 -4.38 8.62 -10.72
C ALA A 195 -5.69 9.10 -11.34
N VAL A 196 -6.82 8.46 -11.03
CA VAL A 196 -8.11 8.90 -11.59
C VAL A 196 -8.62 10.12 -10.85
N ALA A 197 -8.80 10.00 -9.53
CA ALA A 197 -9.38 11.05 -8.70
C ALA A 197 -8.88 11.00 -7.25
N GLY A 198 -8.83 12.17 -6.60
CA GLY A 198 -8.60 12.34 -5.17
C GLY A 198 -7.26 11.80 -4.64
N VAL A 199 -6.23 11.72 -5.48
CA VAL A 199 -4.88 11.32 -5.06
C VAL A 199 -4.18 12.51 -4.40
N THR A 200 -3.66 12.30 -3.20
CA THR A 200 -2.91 13.31 -2.43
C THR A 200 -1.72 12.67 -1.72
N LYS A 201 -0.81 13.50 -1.18
CA LYS A 201 0.27 13.01 -0.29
C LYS A 201 -0.28 12.31 0.98
N LYS A 202 -1.55 12.53 1.33
CA LYS A 202 -2.23 11.93 2.49
C LYS A 202 -2.85 10.55 2.20
N ASN A 203 -2.85 10.08 0.95
CA ASN A 203 -3.43 8.78 0.59
C ASN A 203 -2.69 8.02 -0.54
N GLY A 204 -1.57 8.56 -1.04
CA GLY A 204 -0.82 7.97 -2.15
C GLY A 204 -0.10 6.64 -1.85
N VAL A 205 0.76 6.24 -2.79
CA VAL A 205 1.71 5.13 -2.61
C VAL A 205 2.95 5.65 -1.89
N ILE A 206 3.49 4.82 -0.99
CA ILE A 206 4.76 5.06 -0.31
C ILE A 206 5.84 4.28 -1.04
N LEU A 207 6.99 4.91 -1.32
CA LEU A 207 8.15 4.31 -1.94
C LEU A 207 9.38 4.43 -1.03
N TYR A 208 10.24 3.41 -1.05
CA TYR A 208 11.50 3.36 -0.30
C TYR A 208 12.69 3.02 -1.22
N PRO A 209 12.98 3.84 -2.23
CA PRO A 209 13.89 3.46 -3.29
C PRO A 209 15.33 3.19 -2.80
N SER A 210 15.82 4.00 -1.86
CA SER A 210 17.18 3.88 -1.32
C SER A 210 17.52 2.56 -0.61
N ILE A 211 16.52 1.71 -0.34
CA ILE A 211 16.72 0.39 0.26
C ILE A 211 16.21 -0.76 -0.62
N SER A 212 15.58 -0.49 -1.77
CA SER A 212 15.01 -1.52 -2.67
C SER A 212 16.06 -2.56 -3.12
N ALA A 213 17.31 -2.14 -3.31
CA ALA A 213 18.41 -3.00 -3.74
C ALA A 213 19.06 -3.82 -2.60
N LYS A 214 18.76 -3.53 -1.33
CA LYS A 214 19.37 -4.18 -0.16
C LYS A 214 18.83 -5.60 0.09
N ASN A 215 19.45 -6.34 1.01
CA ASN A 215 19.00 -7.67 1.41
C ASN A 215 17.81 -7.56 2.38
N LEU A 216 16.61 -7.38 1.83
CA LEU A 216 15.36 -7.25 2.58
C LEU A 216 14.77 -8.62 2.91
N LYS A 217 14.43 -8.84 4.18
CA LYS A 217 13.65 -10.00 4.63
C LYS A 217 12.15 -9.68 4.63
N HIS A 218 11.31 -10.65 4.31
CA HIS A 218 9.86 -10.53 4.39
C HIS A 218 9.26 -11.69 5.19
N LEU A 219 8.05 -11.47 5.72
CA LEU A 219 7.23 -12.51 6.34
C LEU A 219 6.70 -13.47 5.26
N ARG A 220 6.23 -14.65 5.67
CA ARG A 220 5.64 -15.65 4.75
C ARG A 220 4.16 -15.43 4.44
N SER A 221 3.42 -14.66 5.24
CA SER A 221 2.02 -14.33 5.00
C SER A 221 1.51 -13.28 6.00
N PRO A 222 0.96 -12.14 5.55
CA PRO A 222 1.15 -11.60 4.21
C PRO A 222 2.64 -11.29 3.98
N ASN A 223 3.08 -11.25 2.72
CA ASN A 223 4.49 -11.08 2.38
C ASN A 223 4.98 -9.63 2.47
N TYR A 224 4.80 -9.02 3.64
CA TYR A 224 5.34 -7.71 3.98
C TYR A 224 6.74 -7.83 4.57
N ILE A 225 7.45 -6.71 4.59
CA ILE A 225 8.76 -6.58 5.22
C ILE A 225 8.75 -7.12 6.66
N ALA A 226 9.75 -7.91 7.01
CA ALA A 226 9.89 -8.46 8.35
C ALA A 226 10.36 -7.37 9.35
N PRO A 227 9.93 -7.41 10.62
CA PRO A 227 10.40 -6.50 11.66
C PRO A 227 11.93 -6.52 11.85
N GLY A 228 12.47 -5.46 12.43
CA GLY A 228 13.92 -5.30 12.69
C GLY A 228 14.70 -4.76 11.48
N GLN A 229 14.02 -4.08 10.55
CA GLN A 229 14.61 -3.52 9.35
C GLN A 229 14.27 -2.04 9.24
N LEU A 230 15.27 -1.17 9.47
CA LEU A 230 15.06 0.27 9.45
C LEU A 230 14.64 0.79 8.06
N LEU A 231 13.49 1.44 8.02
CA LEU A 231 12.99 2.12 6.81
C LEU A 231 13.42 3.59 6.82
N PRO A 232 13.89 4.10 5.66
CA PRO A 232 14.21 5.51 5.52
C PRO A 232 12.92 6.35 5.49
N LYS A 233 13.07 7.68 5.39
CA LYS A 233 11.93 8.58 5.26
C LYS A 233 11.06 8.14 4.07
N PRO A 234 9.74 7.93 4.26
CA PRO A 234 8.86 7.51 3.18
C PRO A 234 8.78 8.59 2.11
N ILE A 235 8.92 8.20 0.83
CA ILE A 235 8.67 9.07 -0.31
C ILE A 235 7.24 8.83 -0.78
N ILE A 236 6.43 9.89 -0.87
CA ILE A 236 5.06 9.82 -1.37
C ILE A 236 4.97 10.77 -2.56
N PRO A 237 5.09 10.26 -3.79
CA PRO A 237 5.05 11.10 -5.00
C PRO A 237 3.75 11.89 -5.06
N ALA A 238 3.84 13.17 -5.42
CA ALA A 238 2.67 13.96 -5.76
C ALA A 238 2.23 13.57 -7.18
N VAL A 239 1.00 13.09 -7.32
CA VAL A 239 0.47 12.64 -8.61
C VAL A 239 -0.88 13.31 -8.80
N ASN A 240 -0.98 14.18 -9.80
CA ASN A 240 -2.20 14.90 -10.12
C ASN A 240 -3.22 13.97 -10.79
N ASN A 241 -4.52 14.28 -10.66
CA ASN A 241 -5.56 13.56 -11.39
C ASN A 241 -5.27 13.53 -12.91
N GLY A 242 -5.47 12.37 -13.52
CA GLY A 242 -5.13 12.07 -14.91
C GLY A 242 -3.63 11.87 -15.17
N SER A 243 -2.78 11.79 -14.15
CA SER A 243 -1.32 11.58 -14.30
C SER A 243 -0.94 10.15 -13.92
N LEU A 244 0.27 9.74 -14.32
CA LEU A 244 0.79 8.40 -14.08
C LEU A 244 1.95 8.44 -13.08
N LEU A 245 1.98 7.48 -12.16
CA LEU A 245 3.18 7.10 -11.42
C LEU A 245 3.67 5.77 -11.98
N ILE A 246 4.93 5.73 -12.40
CA ILE A 246 5.58 4.54 -12.92
C ILE A 246 6.66 4.11 -11.94
N PHE A 247 6.71 2.83 -11.58
CA PHE A 247 7.75 2.31 -10.69
C PHE A 247 8.02 0.82 -10.95
N ASN A 248 9.22 0.37 -10.58
CA ASN A 248 9.61 -1.03 -10.76
C ASN A 248 8.89 -1.93 -9.74
N SER A 249 8.51 -3.14 -10.15
CA SER A 249 7.97 -4.18 -9.26
C SER A 249 8.91 -4.57 -8.11
N GLU A 250 10.21 -4.29 -8.25
CA GLU A 250 11.22 -4.48 -7.19
C GLU A 250 11.39 -3.27 -6.26
N THR A 251 10.75 -2.14 -6.54
CA THR A 251 10.79 -0.97 -5.64
C THR A 251 9.99 -1.32 -4.39
N LEU A 252 10.61 -1.21 -3.21
CA LEU A 252 9.90 -1.44 -1.94
C LEU A 252 8.84 -0.36 -1.76
N HIS A 253 7.58 -0.76 -1.62
CA HIS A 253 6.47 0.18 -1.58
C HIS A 253 5.31 -0.30 -0.69
N ALA A 254 4.48 0.64 -0.26
CA ALA A 254 3.32 0.39 0.59
C ALA A 254 2.12 1.26 0.18
N THR A 255 0.94 0.93 0.69
CA THR A 255 -0.23 1.81 0.58
C THR A 255 -0.32 2.69 1.82
N ARG A 256 -0.34 4.01 1.63
CA ARG A 256 -0.63 4.93 2.72
C ARG A 256 -2.09 4.77 3.15
N ILE A 257 -2.33 4.76 4.46
CA ILE A 257 -3.67 4.96 5.03
C ILE A 257 -4.25 6.28 4.51
N ASN A 258 -5.51 6.29 4.06
CA ASN A 258 -6.14 7.50 3.55
C ASN A 258 -6.53 8.44 4.71
N THR A 259 -5.67 9.40 5.02
CA THR A 259 -5.90 10.45 6.03
C THR A 259 -6.41 11.77 5.43
N SER A 260 -6.74 11.77 4.13
CA SER A 260 -7.40 12.90 3.48
C SER A 260 -8.91 12.89 3.70
N ASN A 261 -9.58 13.96 3.27
CA ASN A 261 -11.04 14.04 3.17
C ASN A 261 -11.56 13.60 1.79
N THR A 262 -10.73 13.04 0.91
CA THR A 262 -11.13 12.65 -0.45
C THR A 262 -11.07 11.14 -0.65
N THR A 263 -11.97 10.61 -1.47
CA THR A 263 -11.88 9.27 -2.04
C THR A 263 -10.74 9.21 -3.05
N ARG A 264 -9.82 8.25 -2.86
CA ARG A 264 -8.74 7.97 -3.80
C ARG A 264 -9.19 6.90 -4.79
N ILE A 265 -9.18 7.21 -6.09
CA ILE A 265 -9.49 6.27 -7.18
C ILE A 265 -8.26 6.12 -8.08
N VAL A 266 -7.84 4.87 -8.27
CA VAL A 266 -6.63 4.51 -9.01
C VAL A 266 -6.87 3.26 -9.82
N ILE A 267 -6.28 3.23 -11.02
CA ILE A 267 -6.20 2.03 -11.86
C ILE A 267 -4.72 1.68 -12.03
N THR A 268 -4.35 0.42 -11.86
CA THR A 268 -2.98 -0.07 -12.03
C THR A 268 -2.96 -1.19 -13.07
N THR A 269 -2.05 -1.05 -14.01
CA THR A 269 -1.67 -2.09 -14.98
C THR A 269 -0.16 -2.32 -14.90
N ARG A 270 0.33 -3.42 -15.44
CA ARG A 270 1.75 -3.77 -15.41
C ARG A 270 2.19 -4.26 -16.77
N ILE A 271 3.35 -3.77 -17.20
CA ILE A 271 4.03 -4.26 -18.41
C ILE A 271 5.33 -4.93 -18.01
N ASN A 272 5.77 -5.89 -18.81
CA ASN A 272 7.06 -6.51 -18.66
C ASN A 272 7.82 -6.48 -20.00
N PRO A 273 8.95 -5.74 -20.10
CA PRO A 273 9.71 -5.63 -21.35
C PRO A 273 10.34 -6.93 -21.85
N PHE A 274 10.38 -7.97 -21.00
CA PHE A 274 11.00 -9.25 -21.28
C PHE A 274 10.04 -10.39 -20.94
N LYS A 275 10.44 -11.62 -21.27
CA LYS A 275 9.76 -12.83 -20.75
C LYS A 275 9.61 -12.74 -19.22
N PRO A 276 8.40 -12.86 -18.66
CA PRO A 276 8.17 -12.90 -17.21
C PRO A 276 9.06 -13.92 -16.51
N THR A 277 9.69 -13.50 -15.42
CA THR A 277 10.44 -14.38 -14.52
C THR A 277 10.05 -14.12 -13.08
N PHE A 278 10.13 -15.11 -12.21
CA PHE A 278 9.48 -15.08 -10.91
C PHE A 278 10.42 -15.42 -9.75
N TYR A 279 10.01 -14.97 -8.56
CA TYR A 279 10.67 -15.20 -7.28
C TYR A 279 10.27 -16.56 -6.70
N ASP A 280 11.23 -17.34 -6.20
CA ASP A 280 11.03 -18.67 -5.62
C ASP A 280 10.73 -18.62 -4.11
N GLY A 281 11.08 -17.54 -3.41
CA GLY A 281 10.92 -17.42 -1.96
C GLY A 281 9.54 -16.95 -1.47
N THR A 282 8.47 -17.21 -2.22
CA THR A 282 7.10 -16.82 -1.87
C THR A 282 6.11 -17.98 -1.94
N THR A 283 5.16 -18.01 -1.01
CA THR A 283 4.00 -18.92 -1.01
C THR A 283 2.74 -18.29 -1.60
N GLU A 284 2.82 -17.05 -2.08
CA GLU A 284 1.69 -16.36 -2.71
C GLU A 284 1.40 -16.96 -4.10
N ALA A 285 0.13 -16.87 -4.51
CA ALA A 285 -0.32 -17.28 -5.83
C ALA A 285 0.49 -16.57 -6.92
N GLU A 286 0.79 -17.28 -8.00
CA GLU A 286 1.44 -16.67 -9.16
C GLU A 286 0.45 -15.91 -10.04
N TYR A 287 0.98 -14.98 -10.84
CA TYR A 287 0.26 -14.29 -11.90
C TYR A 287 0.87 -14.75 -13.25
N PRO A 288 0.54 -15.97 -13.71
CA PRO A 288 1.26 -16.60 -14.81
C PRO A 288 0.72 -16.17 -16.17
N SER A 289 -0.51 -15.65 -16.28
CA SER A 289 -1.11 -15.32 -17.58
C SER A 289 -0.91 -13.85 -17.97
N TRP A 290 -0.41 -13.65 -19.18
CA TRP A 290 -0.03 -12.36 -19.75
C TRP A 290 -0.48 -12.29 -21.20
N PHE A 291 -0.77 -11.09 -21.70
CA PHE A 291 -0.96 -10.87 -23.13
C PHE A 291 0.34 -10.37 -23.76
N SER A 292 0.66 -10.81 -24.98
CA SER A 292 1.72 -10.15 -25.74
C SER A 292 1.21 -8.80 -26.28
N ALA A 293 2.11 -7.85 -26.47
CA ALA A 293 1.76 -6.54 -27.03
C ALA A 293 1.16 -6.68 -28.44
N GLN A 294 1.63 -7.66 -29.22
CA GLN A 294 1.11 -7.95 -30.55
C GLN A 294 -0.32 -8.49 -30.52
N ASP A 295 -0.65 -9.36 -29.57
CA ASP A 295 -2.01 -9.91 -29.44
C ASP A 295 -3.00 -8.80 -29.07
N ILE A 296 -2.62 -7.93 -28.12
CA ILE A 296 -3.44 -6.75 -27.77
C ILE A 296 -3.66 -5.85 -28.99
N GLU A 297 -2.62 -5.57 -29.79
CA GLU A 297 -2.78 -4.75 -31.00
C GLU A 297 -3.71 -5.36 -32.04
N LYS A 298 -3.75 -6.69 -32.11
CA LYS A 298 -4.66 -7.46 -32.98
C LYS A 298 -6.03 -7.70 -32.37
N ASN A 299 -6.30 -7.21 -31.15
CA ASN A 299 -7.52 -7.47 -30.37
C ASN A 299 -7.75 -8.96 -30.03
N ILE A 300 -6.68 -9.73 -29.83
CA ILE A 300 -6.74 -11.16 -29.46
C ILE A 300 -6.60 -11.27 -27.94
N PHE A 301 -7.65 -11.76 -27.26
CA PHE A 301 -7.72 -11.83 -25.79
C PHE A 301 -8.10 -13.22 -25.26
N GLU A 302 -8.42 -14.15 -26.14
CA GLU A 302 -8.95 -15.48 -25.83
C GLU A 302 -7.84 -16.45 -25.38
N SER A 303 -6.58 -16.14 -25.67
CA SER A 303 -5.43 -17.03 -25.43
C SER A 303 -4.25 -16.29 -24.79
N PRO A 304 -4.35 -15.88 -23.50
CA PRO A 304 -3.21 -15.30 -22.79
C PRO A 304 -2.05 -16.31 -22.72
N VAL A 305 -0.83 -15.82 -22.92
CA VAL A 305 0.40 -16.60 -22.77
C VAL A 305 0.64 -16.88 -21.30
N SER A 306 0.84 -18.15 -20.96
CA SER A 306 1.14 -18.58 -19.60
C SER A 306 2.65 -18.72 -19.37
N PHE A 307 3.14 -18.17 -18.25
CA PHE A 307 4.50 -18.30 -17.75
C PHE A 307 4.47 -18.86 -16.32
N PRO A 308 4.35 -20.18 -16.14
CA PRO A 308 4.37 -20.80 -14.80
C PRO A 308 5.67 -20.49 -14.06
N ARG A 309 5.60 -20.15 -12.76
CA ARG A 309 6.76 -19.79 -11.93
C ARG A 309 7.82 -20.87 -11.93
N LYS A 310 7.44 -22.14 -11.83
CA LYS A 310 8.36 -23.29 -11.77
C LYS A 310 9.30 -23.35 -12.98
N GLU A 311 8.82 -22.97 -14.15
CA GLU A 311 9.57 -22.98 -15.42
C GLU A 311 10.26 -21.64 -15.72
N ASN A 312 9.87 -20.58 -15.01
CA ASN A 312 10.28 -19.20 -15.30
C ASN A 312 10.92 -18.55 -14.08
N LEU A 313 11.72 -19.27 -13.30
CA LEU A 313 12.44 -18.69 -12.17
C LEU A 313 13.55 -17.75 -12.64
N LYS A 314 13.76 -16.65 -11.91
CA LYS A 314 14.89 -15.78 -12.18
C LYS A 314 16.21 -16.48 -11.78
N PRO A 315 17.24 -16.48 -12.64
CA PRO A 315 18.54 -17.07 -12.29
C PRO A 315 19.11 -16.47 -11.01
N LYS A 316 19.56 -17.34 -10.09
CA LYS A 316 20.19 -16.94 -8.82
C LYS A 316 21.55 -16.28 -9.11
N LYS A 317 21.59 -14.95 -9.18
CA LYS A 317 22.86 -14.21 -9.17
C LYS A 317 23.39 -14.11 -7.74
N LYS A 318 24.62 -14.56 -7.50
CA LYS A 318 25.37 -14.34 -6.26
C LYS A 318 25.77 -12.86 -6.14
N THR A 319 24.81 -11.97 -5.89
CA THR A 319 25.12 -10.59 -5.53
C THR A 319 25.18 -10.48 -4.02
N LYS A 320 26.34 -10.11 -3.46
CA LYS A 320 26.48 -9.74 -2.04
C LYS A 320 25.62 -8.50 -1.78
N LYS A 321 24.38 -8.68 -1.32
CA LYS A 321 23.51 -7.59 -0.93
C LYS A 321 23.85 -7.15 0.49
N THR A 322 24.00 -5.85 0.70
CA THR A 322 24.30 -5.29 2.02
C THR A 322 23.14 -5.53 2.99
N PRO A 323 23.41 -5.94 4.24
CA PRO A 323 22.41 -6.03 5.31
C PRO A 323 21.75 -4.68 5.59
N ILE A 324 20.54 -4.71 6.12
CA ILE A 324 19.85 -3.54 6.67
C ILE A 324 20.12 -3.43 8.16
N LYS A 325 20.27 -2.18 8.63
CA LYS A 325 20.45 -1.87 10.05
C LYS A 325 19.16 -2.15 10.83
N SER A 326 19.31 -2.60 12.06
CA SER A 326 18.26 -2.70 13.07
C SER A 326 18.57 -1.74 14.23
N GLU A 327 17.55 -1.33 14.97
CA GLU A 327 17.77 -0.51 16.18
C GLU A 327 18.15 -1.34 17.39
N ARG A 328 18.69 -0.63 18.40
CA ARG A 328 19.03 -1.21 19.69
C ARG A 328 17.77 -1.52 20.50
N VAL A 329 17.75 -2.69 21.12
CA VAL A 329 16.67 -3.16 22.00
C VAL A 329 17.20 -3.26 23.43
N PHE A 330 16.52 -2.63 24.36
CA PHE A 330 16.78 -2.71 25.79
C PHE A 330 15.62 -3.46 26.44
N VAL A 331 15.91 -4.64 26.98
CA VAL A 331 14.93 -5.43 27.72
C VAL A 331 14.93 -4.98 29.16
N ILE A 332 13.75 -4.61 29.67
CA ILE A 332 13.53 -4.24 31.06
C ILE A 332 12.62 -5.32 31.64
N ASN A 333 13.19 -6.25 32.40
CA ASN A 333 12.51 -7.41 32.99
C ASN A 333 11.58 -7.03 34.17
N LYS A 334 10.85 -5.91 34.04
CA LYS A 334 9.87 -5.41 35.01
C LYS A 334 8.65 -4.86 34.26
N LYS A 335 7.50 -4.82 34.93
CA LYS A 335 6.34 -4.04 34.46
C LYS A 335 6.65 -2.55 34.63
N LEU A 336 6.14 -1.70 33.73
CA LEU A 336 6.15 -0.25 33.97
C LEU A 336 5.06 0.06 35.01
N PRO A 337 5.42 0.54 36.22
CA PRO A 337 4.46 0.88 37.29
C PRO A 337 3.60 2.09 36.91
N GLN A 338 2.51 2.30 37.63
CA GLN A 338 1.71 3.53 37.48
C GLN A 338 2.37 4.66 38.28
N LYS A 339 2.51 5.84 37.66
CA LYS A 339 2.99 7.11 38.25
C LYS A 339 4.41 7.11 38.84
N GLU A 340 5.01 5.96 39.11
CA GLU A 340 6.38 5.86 39.64
C GLU A 340 7.45 5.99 38.55
N PRO A 341 8.53 6.78 38.78
CA PRO A 341 9.64 6.87 37.85
C PRO A 341 10.50 5.60 37.82
N VAL A 342 10.74 5.07 36.63
CA VAL A 342 11.67 3.94 36.42
C VAL A 342 12.96 4.44 35.80
N TYR A 343 14.09 4.17 36.45
CA TYR A 343 15.41 4.43 35.89
C TYR A 343 15.65 3.57 34.63
N ILE A 344 16.07 4.23 33.54
CA ILE A 344 16.31 3.58 32.25
C ILE A 344 17.80 3.44 31.98
N CYS A 345 18.52 4.56 31.91
CA CYS A 345 19.96 4.59 31.66
C CYS A 345 20.55 5.98 31.93
N LYS A 346 21.89 6.10 31.85
CA LYS A 346 22.57 7.39 31.75
C LYS A 346 22.22 8.06 30.41
N SER A 347 21.84 9.33 30.45
CA SER A 347 21.40 10.15 29.30
C SER A 347 22.37 10.18 28.12
N GLN A 348 23.68 10.06 28.39
CA GLN A 348 24.74 10.03 27.38
C GLN A 348 24.73 8.74 26.53
N LYS A 349 24.08 7.65 26.97
CA LYS A 349 23.98 6.39 26.19
C LYS A 349 23.07 6.51 24.97
N ILE A 350 22.23 7.55 24.91
CA ILE A 350 21.31 7.82 23.80
C ILE A 350 21.86 9.01 23.03
N LYS A 351 22.43 8.76 21.84
CA LYS A 351 22.95 9.84 21.00
C LYS A 351 21.81 10.58 20.31
N ASN A 352 22.09 11.79 19.82
CA ASN A 352 21.12 12.57 19.09
C ASN A 352 20.70 11.82 17.80
N ASN A 353 19.41 11.84 17.49
CA ASN A 353 18.79 11.12 16.36
C ASN A 353 18.88 9.59 16.44
N GLU A 354 19.24 9.02 17.59
CA GLU A 354 19.11 7.58 17.84
C GLU A 354 17.80 7.28 18.54
N LYS A 355 17.18 6.16 18.16
CA LYS A 355 16.00 5.61 18.82
C LYS A 355 16.32 4.23 19.37
N ILE A 356 15.78 3.92 20.54
CA ILE A 356 15.91 2.62 21.19
C ILE A 356 14.54 2.09 21.57
N LEU A 357 14.39 0.76 21.53
CA LEU A 357 13.18 0.10 21.98
C LEU A 357 13.34 -0.37 23.43
N LEU A 358 12.53 0.17 24.33
CA LEU A 358 12.38 -0.30 25.70
C LEU A 358 11.28 -1.37 25.74
N LYS A 359 11.64 -2.60 26.08
CA LYS A 359 10.70 -3.72 26.24
C LYS A 359 10.43 -3.96 27.73
N PHE A 360 9.32 -3.45 28.25
CA PHE A 360 8.76 -3.83 29.55
C PHE A 360 7.90 -5.08 29.41
N GLN A 361 7.66 -5.79 30.50
CA GLN A 361 6.80 -6.98 30.51
C GLN A 361 5.37 -6.71 30.01
N ASN A 362 4.84 -5.52 30.27
CA ASN A 362 3.47 -5.13 29.92
C ASN A 362 3.36 -4.22 28.69
N ARG A 363 4.46 -3.67 28.17
CA ARG A 363 4.44 -2.74 27.03
C ARG A 363 5.78 -2.47 26.39
N GLN A 364 5.75 -1.93 25.17
CA GLN A 364 6.93 -1.47 24.44
C GLN A 364 6.89 0.03 24.21
N ILE A 365 8.02 0.70 24.43
CA ILE A 365 8.17 2.15 24.37
C ILE A 365 9.39 2.49 23.53
N ILE A 366 9.28 3.47 22.64
CA ILE A 366 10.41 4.02 21.90
C ILE A 366 10.92 5.23 22.67
N LEU A 367 12.21 5.22 22.96
CA LEU A 367 12.94 6.34 23.53
C LEU A 367 13.92 6.87 22.50
N PHE A 368 13.89 8.17 22.23
CA PHE A 368 14.87 8.80 21.34
C PHE A 368 15.19 10.22 21.79
N LYS A 369 16.32 10.73 21.31
CA LYS A 369 16.79 12.09 21.58
C LYS A 369 16.76 12.92 20.30
N SER A 370 16.08 14.06 20.34
CA SER A 370 16.03 15.03 19.25
C SER A 370 16.19 16.44 19.80
N GLU A 371 17.04 17.26 19.17
CA GLU A 371 17.28 18.66 19.57
C GLU A 371 17.56 18.78 21.08
N SER A 372 18.38 17.87 21.60
CA SER A 372 18.73 17.78 23.03
C SER A 372 17.56 17.45 23.98
N LYS A 373 16.35 17.19 23.47
CA LYS A 373 15.19 16.74 24.24
C LYS A 373 14.97 15.24 24.08
N PHE A 374 14.53 14.61 25.16
CA PHE A 374 14.16 13.19 25.17
C PHE A 374 12.67 13.04 24.93
N HIS A 375 12.33 12.07 24.09
CA HIS A 375 10.96 11.72 23.75
C HIS A 375 10.73 10.26 24.06
N ALA A 376 9.58 9.95 24.66
CA ALA A 376 9.16 8.59 24.94
C ALA A 376 7.73 8.38 24.45
N LEU A 377 7.52 7.38 23.59
CA LEU A 377 6.22 7.13 22.96
C LEU A 377 5.92 5.64 22.84
N SER A 378 4.65 5.29 22.75
CA SER A 378 4.22 3.90 22.55
C SER A 378 4.84 3.35 21.27
N ALA A 379 5.47 2.17 21.35
CA ALA A 379 6.05 1.54 20.17
C ALA A 379 4.98 0.99 19.21
N SER A 380 3.78 0.66 19.70
CA SER A 380 2.71 0.10 18.87
C SER A 380 1.95 1.21 18.14
N CYS A 381 1.93 1.16 16.80
CA CYS A 381 1.07 2.01 16.00
C CYS A 381 -0.41 1.76 16.33
N PRO A 382 -1.23 2.80 16.58
CA PRO A 382 -2.66 2.64 16.91
C PRO A 382 -3.51 2.11 15.75
N HIS A 383 -3.00 2.10 14.51
CA HIS A 383 -3.72 1.56 13.35
C HIS A 383 -3.85 0.04 13.42
N VAL A 384 -2.77 -0.68 13.12
CA VAL A 384 -2.75 -2.16 13.11
C VAL A 384 -1.65 -2.77 13.99
N GLY A 385 -1.02 -1.97 14.86
CA GLY A 385 -0.07 -2.48 15.85
C GLY A 385 1.37 -2.64 15.41
N ILE A 386 1.71 -2.19 14.20
CA ILE A 386 3.09 -2.23 13.71
C ILE A 386 4.01 -1.47 14.67
N ASN A 387 5.15 -2.08 14.99
CA ASN A 387 6.15 -1.45 15.84
C ASN A 387 6.81 -0.28 15.11
N LEU A 388 6.73 0.91 15.69
CA LEU A 388 7.25 2.15 15.13
C LEU A 388 8.79 2.23 15.16
N ILE A 389 9.47 1.30 15.84
CA ILE A 389 10.94 1.30 15.96
C ILE A 389 11.63 1.14 14.60
N ASP A 390 11.00 0.47 13.64
CA ASP A 390 11.58 0.33 12.30
C ASP A 390 11.31 1.55 11.42
N GLY A 391 10.50 2.50 11.90
CA GLY A 391 10.11 3.70 11.20
C GLY A 391 11.18 4.79 11.21
N PHE A 392 11.14 5.63 10.18
CA PHE A 392 11.89 6.88 10.18
C PHE A 392 11.35 7.83 11.26
N HIS A 393 12.25 8.60 11.87
CA HIS A 393 11.88 9.74 12.69
C HIS A 393 12.74 10.94 12.35
N ASP A 394 12.20 12.12 12.56
CA ASP A 394 12.90 13.40 12.55
C ASP A 394 12.58 14.16 13.83
N LYS A 395 12.95 15.45 13.84
CA LYS A 395 12.82 16.32 15.01
C LYS A 395 11.39 16.51 15.51
N LYS A 396 10.42 16.42 14.61
CA LYS A 396 9.00 16.70 14.88
C LYS A 396 8.15 15.44 14.78
N SER A 397 8.65 14.38 14.17
CA SER A 397 7.78 13.29 13.73
C SER A 397 8.39 11.91 13.75
N ILE A 398 7.56 10.92 14.02
CA ILE A 398 7.84 9.51 13.76
C ILE A 398 6.83 8.96 12.75
N PHE A 399 7.30 8.12 11.84
CA PHE A 399 6.50 7.54 10.77
C PHE A 399 6.29 6.05 11.00
N CYS A 400 5.06 5.57 10.89
CA CYS A 400 4.78 4.15 10.92
C CYS A 400 5.43 3.45 9.73
N PRO A 401 6.29 2.44 9.95
CA PRO A 401 6.93 1.73 8.86
C PRO A 401 5.93 0.89 8.04
N GLY A 402 4.74 0.61 8.58
CA GLY A 402 3.67 -0.09 7.86
C GLY A 402 2.99 0.78 6.79
N HIS A 403 2.08 1.66 7.22
CA HIS A 403 1.21 2.42 6.31
C HIS A 403 1.55 3.92 6.25
N GLY A 404 2.75 4.30 6.71
CA GLY A 404 3.29 5.65 6.59
C GLY A 404 2.62 6.73 7.46
N LEU A 405 1.75 6.34 8.39
CA LEU A 405 1.09 7.29 9.29
C LEU A 405 2.12 8.10 10.07
N ARG A 406 2.02 9.43 10.01
CA ARG A 406 2.93 10.36 10.67
C ARG A 406 2.34 10.77 12.02
N PHE A 407 3.16 10.73 13.06
CA PHE A 407 2.80 11.20 14.40
C PHE A 407 3.69 12.35 14.82
N ASP A 408 3.09 13.38 15.42
CA ASP A 408 3.83 14.43 16.12
C ASP A 408 4.41 13.89 17.43
N VAL A 409 5.70 14.11 17.66
CA VAL A 409 6.44 13.52 18.78
C VAL A 409 6.18 14.20 20.13
N LYS A 410 5.55 15.37 20.13
CA LYS A 410 5.25 16.15 21.35
C LYS A 410 3.83 15.87 21.87
N SER A 411 2.89 15.71 20.96
CA SER A 411 1.45 15.58 21.26
C SER A 411 0.90 14.17 21.02
N GLY A 412 1.56 13.40 20.16
CA GLY A 412 1.19 12.04 19.77
C GLY A 412 0.10 12.00 18.71
N PHE A 413 -0.42 13.14 18.26
CA PHE A 413 -1.44 13.20 17.23
C PHE A 413 -0.89 12.77 15.88
N SER A 414 -1.74 12.08 15.11
CA SER A 414 -1.52 11.86 13.68
C SER A 414 -2.43 12.77 12.85
N GLU A 415 -2.30 12.66 11.53
CA GLU A 415 -3.23 13.30 10.58
C GLU A 415 -4.64 12.69 10.62
N CYS A 416 -4.83 11.57 11.31
CA CYS A 416 -6.11 10.93 11.51
C CYS A 416 -6.52 11.09 12.98
N LYS A 417 -7.61 11.83 13.24
CA LYS A 417 -8.03 12.22 14.59
C LYS A 417 -8.20 11.02 15.54
N SER A 418 -8.73 9.89 15.04
CA SER A 418 -8.91 8.69 15.87
C SER A 418 -7.64 7.88 16.12
N LEU A 419 -6.51 8.24 15.50
CA LEU A 419 -5.25 7.52 15.62
C LEU A 419 -4.21 8.40 16.32
N ARG A 420 -4.04 8.19 17.62
CA ARG A 420 -3.08 8.89 18.47
C ARG A 420 -2.15 7.90 19.17
N ILE A 421 -0.86 8.20 19.23
CA ILE A 421 0.11 7.43 20.03
C ILE A 421 0.17 7.98 21.46
N LYS A 422 0.27 7.09 22.44
CA LYS A 422 0.53 7.49 23.83
C LYS A 422 1.94 8.06 23.95
N ILE A 423 2.06 9.19 24.65
CA ILE A 423 3.34 9.79 25.05
C ILE A 423 3.56 9.51 26.54
N PHE A 424 4.82 9.29 26.90
CA PHE A 424 5.28 9.08 28.26
C PHE A 424 6.11 10.26 28.71
N ARG A 425 6.03 10.59 30.00
CA ARG A 425 6.88 11.60 30.58
C ARG A 425 8.26 11.01 30.82
N ILE A 426 9.29 11.79 30.48
CA ILE A 426 10.68 11.44 30.74
C ILE A 426 11.38 12.58 31.48
N LYS A 427 12.10 12.25 32.55
CA LYS A 427 12.91 13.20 33.32
C LYS A 427 14.39 12.86 33.15
N ASN A 428 15.22 13.88 33.00
CA ASN A 428 16.67 13.75 33.04
C ASN A 428 17.18 14.45 34.30
N ILE A 429 17.53 13.68 35.33
CA ILE A 429 17.97 14.20 36.64
C ILE A 429 19.41 13.74 36.84
N SER A 430 20.34 14.66 37.05
CA SER A 430 21.77 14.35 37.27
C SER A 430 22.32 13.36 36.23
N LYS A 431 22.04 13.61 34.94
CA LYS A 431 22.41 12.77 33.78
C LYS A 431 21.78 11.37 33.76
N LYS A 432 20.80 11.05 34.61
CA LYS A 432 20.04 9.79 34.63
C LYS A 432 18.63 9.98 34.05
N LEU A 433 18.23 9.10 33.14
CA LEU A 433 16.91 9.12 32.52
C LEU A 433 15.91 8.27 33.31
N TYR A 434 14.77 8.87 33.62
CA TYR A 434 13.66 8.22 34.30
C TYR A 434 12.38 8.32 33.46
N LEU A 435 11.75 7.18 33.22
CA LEU A 435 10.48 7.09 32.50
C LEU A 435 9.31 7.03 33.47
N ILE A 436 8.23 7.75 33.18
CA ILE A 436 7.01 7.81 34.00
C ILE A 436 5.81 7.51 33.10
N ASN A 437 4.94 6.60 33.54
CA ASN A 437 3.77 6.10 32.80
C ASN A 437 2.68 7.16 32.58
#